data_AF-A0A1M4N7E8-F1
#
_entry.id   AF-A0A1M4N7E8-F1
#
_cell.length_a   1.000
_cell.length_b   1.000
_cell.length_c   1.000
_cell.angle_alpha   90.00
_cell.angle_beta   90.00
_cell.angle_gamma   90.00
#
_symmetry.space_group_name_H-M   'P 1'
#
loop_
_entity.id
_entity.type
_entity.pdbx_description
1 polymer ?
#
loop_
_entity_poly.entity_id
_entity_poly.type
_entity_poly.pdbx_seq_one_letter_code
_entity_poly.pdbx_strand_id
1 'polypeptide(L)'
;MSNEIISIDIGSKYTKIIVGNSSKVLSYDKELTPKGAVFKDGLQDINVLSDLIKSILKKRNVTTKDVSFVIRGRDIVIRHIEMPLMGIDKLDEAVVWEITQYLPELVSDYYIDYQITNITSFKSDKVYKLMVAAAPKKKIDKYVKLASLLELKVKAIDVAANSIARVFSGLYDYNKNLESIGILDIGAMSTSISILDKGSLFIEREIPIGVSQMAEAFASNFTEDPEKYHEKFITKFNLLKAEADYSAEGKVKLMFDNLMETLQKVTTFYRGGNYEKKLDYVLLLGAGCEVYGIEKYVKQSIGAEAKAFNSMEDLYLNMEVPYGFDPRFYSNCLGMLLRDKTHGLNLLPDNMKKSKSHMEISKKIAKAAIITALLVVFANAVIFGYYMYVKNINKDLEKKIASKSEVQKENIRLTKEKREYANYIDKVDLLTNSKEILSEKVYNLKNSKPEDVTFQSVVCNGVEYTISAVTANYESISAMTAMLQMSDEYRNCKIKDVKLKDQNYTFTIVIRGE
;
A
#
# COMPACT_ATOMS: atom_id res chain seq x y z
N MET A 1 27.80 -8.29 16.02
CA MET A 1 29.01 -8.02 15.21
C MET A 1 28.98 -8.96 14.02
N SER A 2 29.07 -8.45 12.80
CA SER A 2 29.09 -9.29 11.60
C SER A 2 30.43 -10.02 11.52
N ASN A 3 30.40 -11.37 11.49
CA ASN A 3 31.62 -12.14 11.31
C ASN A 3 32.33 -11.75 10.01
N GLU A 4 33.62 -11.47 10.12
CA GLU A 4 34.53 -11.16 9.02
C GLU A 4 34.63 -12.35 8.07
N ILE A 5 34.74 -12.03 6.78
CA ILE A 5 34.83 -13.02 5.71
C ILE A 5 35.93 -12.62 4.72
N ILE A 6 36.61 -13.62 4.19
CA ILE A 6 37.52 -13.47 3.05
C ILE A 6 36.67 -13.55 1.78
N SER A 7 36.72 -12.54 0.93
CA SER A 7 36.12 -12.57 -0.40
C SER A 7 37.24 -12.63 -1.43
N ILE A 8 37.22 -13.67 -2.27
CA ILE A 8 38.26 -13.97 -3.25
C ILE A 8 37.68 -13.91 -4.66
N ASP A 9 38.30 -13.08 -5.49
CA ASP A 9 38.10 -13.02 -6.93
C ASP A 9 39.37 -13.49 -7.65
N ILE A 10 39.31 -14.68 -8.24
CA ILE A 10 40.43 -15.26 -8.99
C ILE A 10 40.27 -14.93 -10.48
N GLY A 11 40.94 -13.87 -10.92
CA GLY A 11 40.98 -13.47 -12.32
C GLY A 11 42.15 -14.10 -13.09
N SER A 12 42.13 -13.97 -14.41
CA SER A 12 43.16 -14.50 -15.31
C SER A 12 44.53 -13.84 -15.17
N LYS A 13 44.59 -12.52 -14.91
CA LYS A 13 45.83 -11.78 -14.65
C LYS A 13 46.08 -11.50 -13.17
N TYR A 14 45.02 -11.27 -12.39
CA TYR A 14 45.15 -10.93 -10.96
C TYR A 14 44.18 -11.72 -10.09
N THR A 15 44.70 -12.23 -8.98
CA THR A 15 43.92 -12.77 -7.86
C THR A 15 43.76 -11.67 -6.83
N LYS A 16 42.52 -11.35 -6.51
CA LYS A 16 42.14 -10.24 -5.63
C LYS A 16 41.45 -10.79 -4.40
N ILE A 17 41.82 -10.24 -3.24
CA ILE A 17 41.26 -10.64 -1.96
C ILE A 17 40.87 -9.39 -1.20
N ILE A 18 39.69 -9.41 -0.60
CA ILE A 18 39.34 -8.47 0.48
C ILE A 18 38.91 -9.26 1.71
N VAL A 19 39.20 -8.71 2.88
CA VAL A 19 38.79 -9.25 4.17
C VAL A 19 38.02 -8.16 4.88
N GLY A 20 36.83 -8.51 5.37
CA GLY A 20 35.98 -7.54 6.03
C GLY A 20 34.57 -8.04 6.27
N ASN A 21 33.65 -7.11 6.40
CA ASN A 21 32.22 -7.36 6.57
C ASN A 21 31.40 -6.30 5.82
N SER A 22 30.07 -6.32 5.98
CA SER A 22 29.15 -5.44 5.26
C SER A 22 29.32 -3.95 5.55
N SER A 23 30.05 -3.57 6.60
CA SER A 23 30.28 -2.17 7.00
C SER A 23 31.74 -1.72 6.85
N LYS A 24 32.68 -2.64 6.64
CA LYS A 24 34.11 -2.30 6.62
C LYS A 24 34.95 -3.30 5.84
N VAL A 25 35.82 -2.78 4.97
CA VAL A 25 36.97 -3.51 4.44
C VAL A 25 38.15 -3.32 5.40
N LEU A 26 38.67 -4.42 5.94
CA LEU A 26 39.77 -4.41 6.91
C LEU A 26 41.13 -4.55 6.23
N SER A 27 41.19 -5.41 5.21
CA SER A 27 42.42 -5.70 4.48
C SER A 27 42.07 -6.03 3.04
N TYR A 28 42.97 -5.71 2.12
CA TYR A 28 42.84 -6.07 0.72
C TYR A 28 44.20 -6.39 0.12
N ASP A 29 44.20 -7.20 -0.92
CA ASP A 29 45.40 -7.51 -1.68
C ASP A 29 45.08 -7.87 -3.12
N LYS A 30 46.05 -7.62 -4.00
CA LYS A 30 46.01 -7.97 -5.42
C LYS A 30 47.38 -8.45 -5.84
N GLU A 31 47.45 -9.68 -6.30
CA GLU A 31 48.68 -10.30 -6.79
C GLU A 31 48.49 -10.87 -8.19
N LEU A 32 49.57 -10.99 -8.94
CA LEU A 32 49.55 -11.62 -10.25
C LEU A 32 49.11 -13.08 -10.12
N THR A 33 48.09 -13.45 -10.89
CA THR A 33 47.69 -14.85 -11.01
C THR A 33 48.79 -15.61 -11.75
N PRO A 34 49.25 -16.77 -11.24
CA PRO A 34 50.33 -17.50 -11.87
C PRO A 34 49.94 -17.94 -13.28
N LYS A 35 50.88 -17.83 -14.23
CA LYS A 35 50.61 -18.10 -15.65
C LYS A 35 50.08 -19.52 -15.82
N GLY A 36 48.96 -19.66 -16.54
CA GLY A 36 48.33 -20.95 -16.80
C GLY A 36 47.46 -21.48 -15.65
N ALA A 37 47.47 -20.87 -14.47
CA ALA A 37 46.68 -21.33 -13.33
C ALA A 37 45.16 -21.09 -13.51
N VAL A 38 44.79 -20.11 -14.35
CA VAL A 38 43.41 -19.82 -14.75
C VAL A 38 43.34 -19.78 -16.27
N PHE A 39 42.34 -20.45 -16.85
CA PHE A 39 42.11 -20.46 -18.29
C PHE A 39 40.61 -20.48 -18.57
N LYS A 40 40.14 -19.59 -19.47
CA LYS A 40 38.72 -19.39 -19.80
C LYS A 40 37.83 -19.34 -18.55
N ASP A 41 38.24 -18.56 -17.55
CA ASP A 41 37.55 -18.38 -16.26
C ASP A 41 37.39 -19.66 -15.41
N GLY A 42 38.15 -20.71 -15.71
CA GLY A 42 38.22 -21.94 -14.93
C GLY A 42 39.59 -22.09 -14.25
N LEU A 43 39.58 -22.59 -13.02
CA LEU A 43 40.82 -22.93 -12.29
C LEU A 43 41.47 -24.17 -12.94
N GLN A 44 42.75 -24.07 -13.28
CA GLN A 44 43.52 -25.16 -13.89
C GLN A 44 44.51 -25.76 -12.90
N ASP A 45 45.33 -24.92 -12.27
CA ASP A 45 46.31 -25.35 -11.26
C ASP A 45 45.91 -24.86 -9.86
N ILE A 46 45.19 -25.72 -9.15
CA ILE A 46 44.65 -25.40 -7.83
C ILE A 46 45.75 -25.33 -6.77
N ASN A 47 46.83 -26.10 -6.91
CA ASN A 47 47.90 -26.12 -5.92
C ASN A 47 48.68 -24.81 -5.96
N VAL A 48 49.06 -24.37 -7.16
CA VAL A 48 49.75 -23.08 -7.36
C VAL A 48 48.88 -21.90 -6.92
N LEU A 49 47.56 -21.94 -7.17
CA LEU A 49 46.63 -20.94 -6.64
C LEU A 49 46.53 -20.99 -5.11
N SER A 50 46.56 -22.19 -4.52
CA SER A 50 46.55 -22.36 -3.06
C SER A 50 47.78 -21.72 -2.43
N ASP A 51 48.97 -21.96 -3.00
CA ASP A 51 50.22 -21.39 -2.49
C ASP A 51 50.24 -19.86 -2.59
N LEU A 52 49.78 -19.31 -3.73
CA LEU A 52 49.62 -17.86 -3.87
C LEU A 52 48.68 -17.29 -2.80
N ILE A 53 47.49 -17.87 -2.64
CA ILE A 53 46.49 -17.36 -1.70
C ILE A 53 46.98 -17.52 -0.26
N LYS A 54 47.64 -18.63 0.11
CA LYS A 54 48.29 -18.79 1.44
C LYS A 54 49.30 -17.68 1.70
N SER A 55 50.13 -17.36 0.70
CA SER A 55 51.11 -16.28 0.80
C SER A 55 50.42 -14.93 1.06
N ILE A 56 49.35 -14.61 0.31
CA ILE A 56 48.56 -13.38 0.51
C ILE A 56 47.96 -13.33 1.92
N LEU A 57 47.29 -14.41 2.35
CA LEU A 57 46.62 -14.47 3.66
C LEU A 57 47.63 -14.34 4.81
N LYS A 58 48.81 -14.96 4.69
CA LYS A 58 49.91 -14.81 5.66
C LYS A 58 50.46 -13.39 5.66
N LYS A 59 50.77 -12.83 4.49
CA LYS A 59 51.29 -11.46 4.33
C LYS A 59 50.36 -10.42 4.96
N ARG A 60 49.04 -10.64 4.86
CA ARG A 60 48.00 -9.75 5.40
C ARG A 60 47.53 -10.11 6.81
N ASN A 61 48.16 -11.08 7.48
CA ASN A 61 47.82 -11.56 8.83
C ASN A 61 46.32 -11.90 9.00
N VAL A 62 45.72 -12.56 7.99
CA VAL A 62 44.29 -12.89 8.00
C VAL A 62 44.02 -14.04 8.96
N THR A 63 43.09 -13.83 9.90
CA THR A 63 42.75 -14.81 10.95
C THR A 63 41.42 -15.53 10.72
N THR A 64 40.45 -14.87 10.06
CA THR A 64 39.16 -15.51 9.75
C THR A 64 39.33 -16.71 8.82
N LYS A 65 38.49 -17.72 9.01
CA LYS A 65 38.47 -18.95 8.20
C LYS A 65 37.30 -19.00 7.23
N ASP A 66 36.38 -18.05 7.32
CA ASP A 66 35.21 -17.98 6.46
C ASP A 66 35.61 -17.37 5.11
N VAL A 67 35.29 -18.07 4.01
CA VAL A 67 35.63 -17.62 2.66
C VAL A 67 34.42 -17.64 1.73
N SER A 68 34.36 -16.65 0.86
CA SER A 68 33.43 -16.53 -0.24
C SER A 68 34.19 -16.39 -1.55
N PHE A 69 33.72 -17.04 -2.60
CA PHE A 69 34.31 -16.93 -3.93
C PHE A 69 33.36 -16.25 -4.90
N VAL A 70 33.94 -15.43 -5.76
CA VAL A 70 33.27 -14.90 -6.94
C VAL A 70 33.68 -15.73 -8.15
N ILE A 71 32.70 -16.22 -8.90
CA ILE A 71 32.92 -16.96 -10.15
C ILE A 71 32.36 -16.20 -11.34
N ARG A 72 32.95 -16.44 -12.51
CA ARG A 72 32.53 -15.87 -13.80
C ARG A 72 32.73 -16.88 -14.91
N GLY A 73 32.29 -16.55 -16.12
CA GLY A 73 32.55 -17.33 -17.32
C GLY A 73 31.28 -17.73 -18.06
N ARG A 74 31.44 -17.99 -19.37
CA ARG A 74 30.36 -18.30 -20.32
C ARG A 74 29.67 -19.66 -20.11
N ASP A 75 30.26 -20.52 -19.30
CA ASP A 75 29.72 -21.82 -18.89
C ASP A 75 28.69 -21.69 -17.75
N ILE A 76 28.55 -20.50 -17.16
CA ILE A 76 27.52 -20.19 -16.16
C ILE A 76 26.28 -19.64 -16.87
N VAL A 77 25.13 -20.21 -16.57
CA VAL A 77 23.83 -19.75 -17.11
C VAL A 77 23.14 -18.89 -16.06
N ILE A 78 22.81 -17.65 -16.41
CA ILE A 78 22.01 -16.73 -15.58
C ILE A 78 20.69 -16.42 -16.29
N ARG A 79 19.56 -16.60 -15.62
CA ARG A 79 18.22 -16.32 -16.16
C ARG A 79 17.32 -15.62 -15.16
N HIS A 80 16.46 -14.76 -15.68
CA HIS A 80 15.35 -14.19 -14.93
C HIS A 80 14.08 -14.93 -15.32
N ILE A 81 13.38 -15.49 -14.32
CA ILE A 81 12.14 -16.23 -14.51
C ILE A 81 11.08 -15.72 -13.55
N GLU A 82 9.81 -15.85 -13.94
CA GLU A 82 8.67 -15.51 -13.09
C GLU A 82 7.93 -16.79 -12.72
N MET A 83 7.65 -16.98 -11.42
CA MET A 83 7.04 -18.18 -10.88
C MET A 83 5.83 -17.83 -10.01
N PRO A 84 4.72 -18.60 -10.04
CA PRO A 84 3.62 -18.40 -9.11
C PRO A 84 4.07 -18.51 -7.65
N LEU A 85 3.34 -17.88 -6.73
CA LEU A 85 3.60 -18.07 -5.30
C LEU A 85 3.30 -19.52 -4.88
N MET A 86 4.31 -20.21 -4.38
CA MET A 86 4.23 -21.59 -3.91
C MET A 86 5.17 -21.82 -2.73
N GLY A 87 5.03 -22.97 -2.05
CA GLY A 87 5.96 -23.40 -1.01
C GLY A 87 7.39 -23.56 -1.56
N ILE A 88 8.39 -23.33 -0.73
CA ILE A 88 9.80 -23.30 -1.16
C ILE A 88 10.25 -24.60 -1.82
N ASP A 89 9.81 -25.75 -1.32
CA ASP A 89 10.19 -27.06 -1.88
C ASP A 89 9.66 -27.23 -3.31
N LYS A 90 8.42 -26.76 -3.56
CA LYS A 90 7.84 -26.72 -4.91
C LYS A 90 8.52 -25.70 -5.80
N LEU A 91 8.95 -24.57 -5.24
CA LEU A 91 9.68 -23.54 -5.97
C LEU A 91 11.04 -24.07 -6.43
N ASP A 92 11.75 -24.81 -5.58
CA ASP A 92 13.02 -25.46 -5.91
C ASP A 92 12.85 -26.38 -7.13
N GLU A 93 11.84 -27.27 -7.12
CA GLU A 93 11.53 -28.16 -8.23
C GLU A 93 11.17 -27.40 -9.51
N ALA A 94 10.31 -26.37 -9.40
CA ALA A 94 9.87 -25.57 -10.54
C ALA A 94 11.03 -24.79 -11.18
N VAL A 95 11.94 -24.25 -10.38
CA VAL A 95 13.14 -23.54 -10.87
C VAL A 95 14.06 -24.49 -11.62
N VAL A 96 14.31 -25.69 -11.07
CA VAL A 96 15.15 -26.70 -11.74
C VAL A 96 14.53 -27.12 -13.07
N TRP A 97 13.21 -27.36 -13.10
CA TRP A 97 12.50 -27.71 -14.33
C TRP A 97 12.62 -26.60 -15.39
N GLU A 98 12.36 -25.35 -15.00
CA GLU A 98 12.39 -24.20 -15.89
C GLU A 98 13.79 -23.95 -16.47
N ILE A 99 14.85 -24.08 -15.66
CA ILE A 99 16.21 -23.80 -16.12
C ILE A 99 16.80 -24.93 -16.97
N THR A 100 16.33 -26.17 -16.80
CA THR A 100 16.88 -27.38 -17.46
C THR A 100 16.92 -27.24 -18.98
N GLN A 101 15.88 -26.66 -19.59
CA GLN A 101 15.79 -26.46 -21.04
C GLN A 101 16.84 -25.49 -21.61
N TYR A 102 17.51 -24.70 -20.75
CA TYR A 102 18.54 -23.75 -21.14
C TYR A 102 19.96 -24.26 -20.87
N LEU A 103 20.12 -25.43 -20.25
CA LEU A 103 21.42 -25.98 -19.91
C LEU A 103 22.04 -26.70 -21.13
N PRO A 104 23.33 -26.43 -21.43
CA PRO A 104 24.05 -27.16 -22.50
C PRO A 104 24.26 -28.65 -22.22
N GLU A 105 24.50 -29.01 -20.95
CA GLU A 105 24.70 -30.39 -20.50
C GLU A 105 23.51 -30.85 -19.62
N LEU A 106 23.57 -32.06 -19.07
CA LEU A 106 22.51 -32.58 -18.21
C LEU A 106 22.39 -31.76 -16.93
N VAL A 107 21.16 -31.55 -16.44
CA VAL A 107 20.89 -30.85 -15.17
C VAL A 107 21.69 -31.42 -13.99
N SER A 108 21.98 -32.72 -14.01
CA SER A 108 22.78 -33.42 -13.00
C SER A 108 24.24 -32.93 -12.92
N ASP A 109 24.74 -32.29 -13.97
CA ASP A 109 26.10 -31.75 -14.07
C ASP A 109 26.21 -30.30 -13.58
N TYR A 110 25.12 -29.71 -13.09
CA TYR A 110 25.08 -28.33 -12.60
C TYR A 110 24.75 -28.25 -11.10
N TYR A 111 25.31 -27.25 -10.44
CA TYR A 111 24.72 -26.67 -9.25
C TYR A 111 23.81 -25.52 -9.67
N ILE A 112 22.58 -25.55 -9.18
CA ILE A 112 21.54 -24.58 -9.49
C ILE A 112 21.11 -23.93 -8.19
N ASP A 113 21.02 -22.61 -8.20
CA ASP A 113 20.45 -21.85 -7.10
C ASP A 113 19.76 -20.61 -7.65
N TYR A 114 18.94 -19.98 -6.83
CA TYR A 114 18.23 -18.78 -7.23
C TYR A 114 18.10 -17.81 -6.06
N GLN A 115 17.88 -16.54 -6.40
CA GLN A 115 17.46 -15.52 -5.45
C GLN A 115 16.13 -14.92 -5.89
N ILE A 116 15.24 -14.69 -4.93
CA ILE A 116 14.00 -13.94 -5.17
C ILE A 116 14.41 -12.46 -5.24
N THR A 117 14.30 -11.87 -6.43
CA THR A 117 14.62 -10.45 -6.64
C THR A 117 13.44 -9.55 -6.30
N ASN A 118 12.20 -10.02 -6.52
CA ASN A 118 10.99 -9.27 -6.21
C ASN A 118 9.75 -10.18 -6.05
N ILE A 119 8.69 -9.66 -5.45
CA ILE A 119 7.34 -10.26 -5.46
C ILE A 119 6.39 -9.22 -6.04
N THR A 120 5.78 -9.51 -7.19
CA THR A 120 4.90 -8.56 -7.88
C THR A 120 3.54 -9.16 -8.14
N SER A 121 2.52 -8.32 -8.39
CA SER A 121 1.22 -8.77 -8.90
C SER A 121 1.22 -8.78 -10.42
N PHE A 122 0.93 -9.93 -11.04
CA PHE A 122 0.67 -10.07 -12.46
C PHE A 122 -0.76 -10.57 -12.68
N LYS A 123 -1.59 -9.80 -13.40
CA LYS A 123 -3.00 -10.14 -13.69
C LYS A 123 -3.78 -10.66 -12.47
N SER A 124 -3.72 -9.93 -11.35
CA SER A 124 -4.34 -10.24 -10.04
C SER A 124 -3.69 -11.35 -9.19
N ASP A 125 -2.78 -12.14 -9.74
CA ASP A 125 -2.02 -13.14 -8.98
C ASP A 125 -0.65 -12.62 -8.57
N LYS A 126 -0.17 -13.01 -7.38
CA LYS A 126 1.20 -12.69 -6.96
C LYS A 126 2.16 -13.70 -7.60
N VAL A 127 3.30 -13.20 -8.09
CA VAL A 127 4.39 -13.99 -8.66
C VAL A 127 5.72 -13.62 -8.01
N TYR A 128 6.61 -14.61 -7.89
CA TYR A 128 8.02 -14.43 -7.62
C TYR A 128 8.74 -14.02 -8.90
N LYS A 129 9.58 -12.98 -8.81
CA LYS A 129 10.63 -12.72 -9.79
C LYS A 129 11.92 -13.30 -9.24
N LEU A 130 12.55 -14.17 -10.03
CA LEU A 130 13.74 -14.90 -9.62
C LEU A 130 14.90 -14.58 -10.56
N MET A 131 16.10 -14.48 -10.00
CA MET A 131 17.34 -14.64 -10.75
C MET A 131 17.90 -16.02 -10.42
N VAL A 132 17.96 -16.89 -11.42
CA VAL A 132 18.48 -18.25 -11.33
C VAL A 132 19.87 -18.27 -11.92
N ALA A 133 20.80 -18.94 -11.24
CA ALA A 133 22.11 -19.26 -11.79
C ALA A 133 22.36 -20.76 -11.76
N ALA A 134 22.96 -21.26 -12.83
CA ALA A 134 23.43 -22.63 -12.94
C ALA A 134 24.90 -22.62 -13.34
N ALA A 135 25.75 -23.32 -12.58
CA ALA A 135 27.18 -23.46 -12.87
C ALA A 135 27.59 -24.93 -12.89
N PRO A 136 28.49 -25.36 -13.81
CA PRO A 136 28.94 -26.74 -13.87
C PRO A 136 29.57 -27.18 -12.54
N LYS A 137 29.22 -28.38 -12.06
CA LYS A 137 29.77 -28.97 -10.83
C LYS A 137 31.30 -29.01 -10.87
N LYS A 138 31.87 -29.43 -12.02
CA LYS A 138 33.32 -29.43 -12.28
C LYS A 138 34.00 -28.08 -12.06
N LYS A 139 33.29 -26.95 -12.24
CA LYS A 139 33.82 -25.61 -11.95
C LYS A 139 33.75 -25.33 -10.44
N ILE A 140 32.58 -25.50 -9.82
CA ILE A 140 32.35 -25.23 -8.39
C ILE A 140 33.24 -26.09 -7.49
N ASP A 141 33.37 -27.39 -7.80
CA ASP A 141 34.14 -28.35 -7.01
C ASP A 141 35.62 -27.98 -6.93
N LYS A 142 36.16 -27.29 -7.95
CA LYS A 142 37.55 -26.78 -7.91
C LYS A 142 37.72 -25.66 -6.89
N TYR A 143 36.72 -24.79 -6.72
CA TYR A 143 36.75 -23.75 -5.68
C TYR A 143 36.59 -24.36 -4.29
N VAL A 144 35.73 -25.38 -4.14
CA VAL A 144 35.60 -26.14 -2.88
C VAL A 144 36.91 -26.84 -2.53
N LYS A 145 37.55 -27.50 -3.50
CA LYS A 145 38.87 -28.12 -3.33
C LYS A 145 39.95 -27.10 -2.98
N LEU A 146 39.97 -25.94 -3.65
CA LEU A 146 40.89 -24.85 -3.33
C LEU A 146 40.73 -24.41 -1.88
N ALA A 147 39.50 -24.16 -1.43
CA ALA A 147 39.22 -23.78 -0.04
C ALA A 147 39.68 -24.84 0.96
N SER A 148 39.48 -26.13 0.63
CA SER A 148 39.97 -27.23 1.45
C SER A 148 41.50 -27.22 1.60
N LEU A 149 42.25 -26.98 0.51
CA LEU A 149 43.72 -26.88 0.56
C LEU A 149 44.20 -25.65 1.37
N LEU A 150 43.37 -24.61 1.43
CA LEU A 150 43.60 -23.40 2.23
C LEU A 150 43.14 -23.55 3.69
N GLU A 151 42.51 -24.66 4.05
CA GLU A 151 41.86 -24.87 5.35
C GLU A 151 40.82 -23.78 5.67
N LEU A 152 40.09 -23.35 4.66
CA LEU A 152 39.03 -22.34 4.75
C LEU A 152 37.65 -22.99 4.64
N LYS A 153 36.67 -22.37 5.30
CA LYS A 153 35.27 -22.77 5.29
C LYS A 153 34.48 -21.94 4.30
N VAL A 154 34.08 -22.54 3.19
CA VAL A 154 33.29 -21.86 2.16
C VAL A 154 31.91 -21.50 2.71
N LYS A 155 31.54 -20.23 2.63
CA LYS A 155 30.23 -19.70 3.02
C LYS A 155 29.35 -19.40 1.82
N ALA A 156 29.93 -18.88 0.76
CA ALA A 156 29.20 -18.63 -0.48
C ALA A 156 30.09 -18.80 -1.71
N ILE A 157 29.47 -19.29 -2.78
CA ILE A 157 30.01 -19.16 -4.13
C ILE A 157 28.92 -18.46 -4.94
N ASP A 158 29.23 -17.30 -5.48
CA ASP A 158 28.27 -16.44 -6.18
C ASP A 158 28.88 -15.95 -7.50
N VAL A 159 28.02 -15.51 -8.41
CA VAL A 159 28.43 -15.06 -9.74
C VAL A 159 28.84 -13.58 -9.70
N ALA A 160 29.83 -13.22 -10.53
CA ALA A 160 30.36 -11.85 -10.63
C ALA A 160 29.26 -10.83 -10.94
N ALA A 161 28.38 -11.14 -11.90
CA ALA A 161 27.25 -10.29 -12.30
C ALA A 161 26.35 -9.91 -11.11
N ASN A 162 26.03 -10.87 -10.25
CA ASN A 162 25.19 -10.66 -9.07
C ASN A 162 25.94 -9.90 -7.98
N SER A 163 27.24 -10.15 -7.84
CA SER A 163 28.10 -9.41 -6.91
C SER A 163 28.19 -7.94 -7.30
N ILE A 164 28.43 -7.65 -8.58
CA ILE A 164 28.40 -6.29 -9.14
C ILE A 164 27.02 -5.68 -8.94
N ALA A 165 25.94 -6.40 -9.24
CA ALA A 165 24.59 -5.88 -9.06
C ALA A 165 24.34 -5.38 -7.63
N ARG A 166 24.81 -6.12 -6.60
CA ARG A 166 24.72 -5.70 -5.20
C ARG A 166 25.53 -4.45 -4.85
N VAL A 167 26.68 -4.25 -5.49
CA VAL A 167 27.50 -3.05 -5.26
C VAL A 167 26.77 -1.80 -5.77
N PHE A 168 26.19 -1.90 -6.96
CA PHE A 168 25.60 -0.75 -7.64
C PHE A 168 24.09 -0.60 -7.39
N SER A 169 23.43 -1.56 -6.73
CA SER A 169 22.01 -1.43 -6.36
C SER A 169 21.75 -0.26 -5.41
N GLY A 170 22.71 0.10 -4.54
CA GLY A 170 22.60 1.24 -3.63
C GLY A 170 22.43 2.59 -4.32
N LEU A 171 22.86 2.71 -5.58
CA LEU A 171 22.67 3.92 -6.38
C LEU A 171 21.19 4.26 -6.58
N TYR A 172 20.34 3.23 -6.67
CA TYR A 172 18.88 3.37 -6.82
C TYR A 172 18.18 3.69 -5.49
N ASP A 173 18.86 3.44 -4.36
CA ASP A 173 18.37 3.88 -3.06
C ASP A 173 18.52 5.38 -2.88
N TYR A 174 19.64 5.93 -3.38
CA TYR A 174 19.92 7.35 -3.34
C TYR A 174 19.19 8.15 -4.43
N ASN A 175 19.22 7.68 -5.69
CA ASN A 175 18.57 8.34 -6.81
C ASN A 175 17.33 7.56 -7.26
N LYS A 176 16.15 7.97 -6.77
CA LYS A 176 14.86 7.33 -7.12
C LYS A 176 14.41 7.55 -8.56
N ASN A 177 15.03 8.49 -9.29
CA ASN A 177 14.79 8.71 -10.71
C ASN A 177 15.69 7.84 -11.61
N LEU A 178 16.64 7.09 -11.02
CA LEU A 178 17.50 6.18 -11.76
C LEU A 178 16.68 4.95 -12.17
N GLU A 179 16.54 4.73 -13.47
CA GLU A 179 15.76 3.62 -14.01
C GLU A 179 16.67 2.47 -14.40
N SER A 180 17.77 2.74 -15.13
CA SER A 180 18.71 1.69 -15.52
C SER A 180 20.12 2.16 -15.82
N ILE A 181 21.10 1.33 -15.43
CA ILE A 181 22.51 1.57 -15.72
C ILE A 181 23.10 0.39 -16.47
N GLY A 182 23.98 0.69 -17.43
CA GLY A 182 24.88 -0.31 -18.00
C GLY A 182 26.14 -0.42 -17.15
N ILE A 183 26.71 -1.61 -17.06
CA ILE A 183 28.01 -1.85 -16.43
C ILE A 183 28.86 -2.64 -17.42
N LEU A 184 30.03 -2.10 -17.74
CA LEU A 184 31.01 -2.68 -18.64
C LEU A 184 32.29 -2.96 -17.85
N ASP A 185 32.47 -4.20 -17.37
CA ASP A 185 33.68 -4.66 -16.67
C ASP A 185 34.66 -5.23 -17.68
N ILE A 186 35.61 -4.42 -18.12
CA ILE A 186 36.63 -4.81 -19.11
C ILE A 186 37.85 -5.34 -18.36
N GLY A 187 37.88 -6.67 -18.21
CA GLY A 187 38.97 -7.40 -17.58
C GLY A 187 40.16 -7.65 -18.49
N ALA A 188 41.11 -8.45 -18.00
CA ALA A 188 42.33 -8.80 -18.72
C ALA A 188 42.06 -9.69 -19.95
N MET A 189 41.23 -10.72 -19.80
CA MET A 189 40.98 -11.71 -20.85
C MET A 189 39.54 -11.73 -21.37
N SER A 190 38.63 -11.08 -20.66
CA SER A 190 37.20 -11.04 -20.98
C SER A 190 36.59 -9.73 -20.51
N THR A 191 35.40 -9.44 -21.04
CA THR A 191 34.58 -8.28 -20.70
C THR A 191 33.19 -8.76 -20.31
N SER A 192 32.67 -8.33 -19.17
CA SER A 192 31.29 -8.57 -18.76
C SER A 192 30.46 -7.32 -19.03
N ILE A 193 29.30 -7.52 -19.67
CA ILE A 193 28.29 -6.49 -19.91
C ILE A 193 27.08 -6.83 -19.06
N SER A 194 26.74 -5.97 -18.10
CA SER A 194 25.53 -6.11 -17.29
C SER A 194 24.62 -4.90 -17.46
N ILE A 195 23.30 -5.10 -17.44
CA ILE A 195 22.34 -4.02 -17.27
C ILE A 195 21.60 -4.25 -15.96
N LEU A 196 21.54 -3.21 -15.13
CA LEU A 196 20.67 -3.18 -13.96
C LEU A 196 19.42 -2.38 -14.31
N ASP A 197 18.26 -2.95 -14.02
CA ASP A 197 16.95 -2.31 -14.15
C ASP A 197 16.37 -2.15 -12.72
N LYS A 198 16.18 -0.91 -12.30
CA LYS A 198 15.70 -0.54 -10.95
C LYS A 198 16.45 -1.26 -9.83
N GLY A 199 17.78 -1.30 -9.92
CA GLY A 199 18.68 -1.90 -8.93
C GLY A 199 18.79 -3.42 -8.97
N SER A 200 18.03 -4.10 -9.84
CA SER A 200 18.14 -5.55 -10.04
C SER A 200 18.92 -5.86 -11.31
N LEU A 201 19.77 -6.90 -11.28
CA LEU A 201 20.38 -7.41 -12.51
C LEU A 201 19.27 -7.79 -13.50
N PHE A 202 19.33 -7.32 -14.74
CA PHE A 202 18.35 -7.67 -15.77
C PHE A 202 18.94 -8.69 -16.75
N ILE A 203 20.15 -8.41 -17.22
CA ILE A 203 20.89 -9.26 -18.15
C ILE A 203 22.38 -9.12 -17.89
N GLU A 204 23.09 -10.21 -18.10
CA GLU A 204 24.54 -10.22 -18.20
C GLU A 204 24.99 -10.97 -19.46
N ARG A 205 26.10 -10.53 -20.06
CA ARG A 205 26.80 -11.20 -21.15
C ARG A 205 28.31 -11.08 -20.99
N GLU A 206 28.99 -12.22 -20.97
CA GLU A 206 30.44 -12.33 -20.97
C GLU A 206 30.99 -12.47 -22.41
N ILE A 207 31.99 -11.66 -22.76
CA ILE A 207 32.67 -11.66 -24.06
C ILE A 207 34.14 -12.01 -23.84
N PRO A 208 34.75 -12.95 -24.60
CA PRO A 208 36.15 -13.37 -24.41
C PRO A 208 37.16 -12.38 -25.04
N ILE A 209 36.89 -11.08 -24.91
CA ILE A 209 37.74 -9.98 -25.36
C ILE A 209 38.10 -9.16 -24.12
N GLY A 210 39.39 -8.96 -23.87
CA GLY A 210 39.89 -8.19 -22.74
C GLY A 210 41.15 -7.41 -23.09
N VAL A 211 41.60 -6.57 -22.16
CA VAL A 211 42.70 -5.63 -22.44
C VAL A 211 44.04 -6.30 -22.73
N SER A 212 44.29 -7.53 -22.26
CA SER A 212 45.58 -8.20 -22.47
C SER A 212 45.80 -8.56 -23.94
N GLN A 213 44.75 -9.01 -24.64
CA GLN A 213 44.81 -9.31 -26.08
C GLN A 213 45.02 -8.02 -26.89
N MET A 214 44.36 -6.92 -26.49
CA MET A 214 44.53 -5.62 -27.13
C MET A 214 45.93 -5.06 -26.91
N ALA A 215 46.42 -5.16 -25.67
CA ALA A 215 47.75 -4.70 -25.29
C ALA A 215 48.84 -5.49 -26.03
N GLU A 216 48.71 -6.80 -26.14
CA GLU A 216 49.64 -7.63 -26.93
C GLU A 216 49.62 -7.24 -28.41
N ALA A 217 48.43 -7.10 -29.02
CA ALA A 217 48.30 -6.75 -30.44
C ALA A 217 48.90 -5.38 -30.79
N PHE A 218 48.91 -4.43 -29.85
CA PHE A 218 49.43 -3.09 -30.05
C PHE A 218 50.89 -2.92 -29.59
N ALA A 219 51.21 -3.40 -28.39
CA ALA A 219 52.49 -3.13 -27.74
C ALA A 219 53.65 -3.95 -28.31
N SER A 220 53.39 -5.05 -29.01
CA SER A 220 54.42 -5.85 -29.69
C SER A 220 55.25 -5.05 -30.71
N ASN A 221 54.72 -3.91 -31.18
CA ASN A 221 55.44 -2.99 -32.08
C ASN A 221 56.41 -2.06 -31.35
N PHE A 222 56.31 -1.95 -30.02
CA PHE A 222 57.08 -1.01 -29.20
C PHE A 222 58.05 -1.71 -28.24
N THR A 223 57.82 -2.97 -27.92
CA THR A 223 58.66 -3.74 -27.00
C THR A 223 58.49 -5.24 -27.24
N GLU A 224 59.55 -6.00 -26.98
CA GLU A 224 59.52 -7.47 -26.97
C GLU A 224 59.20 -8.04 -25.57
N ASP A 225 59.16 -7.18 -24.54
CA ASP A 225 58.94 -7.55 -23.14
C ASP A 225 57.43 -7.58 -22.82
N PRO A 226 56.80 -8.76 -22.66
CA PRO A 226 55.36 -8.87 -22.49
C PRO A 226 54.84 -8.22 -21.20
N GLU A 227 55.68 -8.07 -20.17
CA GLU A 227 55.27 -7.41 -18.92
C GLU A 227 55.07 -5.90 -19.11
N LYS A 228 55.67 -5.31 -20.16
CA LYS A 228 55.47 -3.90 -20.51
C LYS A 228 54.30 -3.66 -21.46
N TYR A 229 53.64 -4.70 -21.97
CA TYR A 229 52.58 -4.55 -22.96
C TYR A 229 51.43 -3.67 -22.46
N HIS A 230 50.95 -3.91 -21.23
CA HIS A 230 49.87 -3.11 -20.65
C HIS A 230 50.28 -1.64 -20.49
N GLU A 231 51.48 -1.38 -19.95
CA GLU A 231 52.01 -0.02 -19.79
C GLU A 231 52.09 0.72 -21.14
N LYS A 232 52.66 0.09 -22.17
CA LYS A 232 52.76 0.69 -23.50
C LYS A 232 51.40 0.90 -24.15
N PHE A 233 50.48 -0.03 -23.96
CA PHE A 233 49.11 0.10 -24.44
C PHE A 233 48.42 1.31 -23.84
N ILE A 234 48.36 1.40 -22.51
CA ILE A 234 47.68 2.51 -21.80
C ILE A 234 48.34 3.87 -22.08
N THR A 235 49.66 3.92 -22.23
CA THR A 235 50.39 5.20 -22.41
C THR A 235 50.47 5.70 -23.85
N LYS A 236 50.36 4.82 -24.85
CA LYS A 236 50.55 5.19 -26.27
C LYS A 236 49.31 5.02 -27.14
N PHE A 237 48.39 4.12 -26.79
CA PHE A 237 47.19 3.89 -27.59
C PHE A 237 46.15 4.99 -27.34
N ASN A 238 45.56 5.51 -28.42
CA ASN A 238 44.48 6.49 -28.35
C ASN A 238 43.28 5.96 -29.14
N LEU A 239 42.26 5.49 -28.43
CA LEU A 239 41.09 4.87 -29.04
C LEU A 239 40.33 5.82 -29.98
N LEU A 240 40.39 7.13 -29.73
CA LEU A 240 39.67 8.14 -30.51
C LEU A 240 40.32 8.48 -31.85
N LYS A 241 41.58 8.08 -32.05
CA LYS A 241 42.32 8.30 -33.30
C LYS A 241 42.51 7.03 -34.12
N ALA A 242 42.16 5.87 -33.56
CA ALA A 242 42.34 4.59 -34.23
C ALA A 242 41.29 4.40 -35.33
N GLU A 243 41.75 4.08 -36.54
CA GLU A 243 40.91 3.74 -37.69
C GLU A 243 40.93 2.22 -37.90
N ALA A 244 39.81 1.65 -38.36
CA ALA A 244 39.70 0.21 -38.58
C ALA A 244 40.42 -0.20 -39.87
N ASP A 245 41.69 -0.58 -39.75
CA ASP A 245 42.55 -1.04 -40.84
C ASP A 245 43.43 -2.24 -40.42
N TYR A 246 44.46 -2.56 -41.22
CA TYR A 246 45.38 -3.68 -40.94
C TYR A 246 46.50 -3.33 -39.94
N SER A 247 46.57 -2.08 -39.45
CA SER A 247 47.54 -1.66 -38.44
C SER A 247 47.28 -2.32 -37.09
N ALA A 248 48.22 -2.15 -36.15
CA ALA A 248 48.04 -2.64 -34.79
C ALA A 248 46.92 -1.87 -34.07
N GLU A 249 46.85 -0.55 -34.29
CA GLU A 249 45.74 0.30 -33.84
C GLU A 249 44.40 -0.18 -34.40
N GLY A 250 44.35 -0.49 -35.70
CA GLY A 250 43.15 -0.96 -36.38
C GLY A 250 42.64 -2.30 -35.85
N LYS A 251 43.54 -3.25 -35.57
CA LYS A 251 43.17 -4.52 -34.92
C LYS A 251 42.56 -4.31 -33.54
N VAL A 252 43.13 -3.42 -32.72
CA VAL A 252 42.56 -3.10 -31.40
C VAL A 252 41.22 -2.40 -31.54
N LYS A 253 41.09 -1.46 -32.49
CA LYS A 253 39.84 -0.77 -32.79
C LYS A 253 38.72 -1.75 -33.15
N LEU A 254 39.00 -2.75 -33.98
CA LEU A 254 38.04 -3.82 -34.32
C LEU A 254 37.60 -4.62 -33.08
N MET A 255 38.50 -4.88 -32.13
CA MET A 255 38.12 -5.54 -30.87
C MET A 255 37.17 -4.67 -30.03
N PHE A 256 37.41 -3.36 -29.96
CA PHE A 256 36.48 -2.43 -29.32
C PHE A 256 35.16 -2.30 -30.07
N ASP A 257 35.17 -2.31 -31.40
CA ASP A 257 33.96 -2.34 -32.23
C ASP A 257 33.10 -3.56 -31.91
N ASN A 258 33.70 -4.74 -31.80
CA ASN A 258 32.99 -5.97 -31.43
C ASN A 258 32.37 -5.90 -30.02
N LEU A 259 33.09 -5.31 -29.06
CA LEU A 259 32.55 -5.06 -27.71
C LEU A 259 31.34 -4.10 -27.78
N MET A 260 31.47 -3.02 -28.55
CA MET A 260 30.43 -2.00 -28.70
C MET A 260 29.19 -2.53 -29.43
N GLU A 261 29.36 -3.34 -30.46
CA GLU A 261 28.27 -4.01 -31.17
C GLU A 261 27.51 -4.94 -30.22
N THR A 262 28.22 -5.67 -29.36
CA THR A 262 27.59 -6.54 -28.36
C THR A 262 26.86 -5.71 -27.30
N LEU A 263 27.44 -4.61 -26.82
CA LEU A 263 26.77 -3.68 -25.91
C LEU A 263 25.50 -3.09 -26.52
N GLN A 264 25.53 -2.72 -27.80
CA GLN A 264 24.35 -2.26 -28.55
C GLN A 264 23.28 -3.34 -28.64
N LYS A 265 23.65 -4.59 -28.93
CA LYS A 265 22.73 -5.73 -28.97
C LYS A 265 22.08 -5.99 -27.60
N VAL A 266 22.86 -5.97 -26.52
CA VAL A 266 22.37 -6.15 -25.14
C VAL A 266 21.43 -5.01 -24.76
N THR A 267 21.78 -3.77 -25.09
CA THR A 267 20.94 -2.58 -24.85
C THR A 267 19.65 -2.64 -25.67
N THR A 268 19.71 -3.09 -26.93
CA THR A 268 18.54 -3.25 -27.79
C THR A 268 17.60 -4.33 -27.26
N PHE A 269 18.15 -5.46 -26.80
CA PHE A 269 17.37 -6.50 -26.14
C PHE A 269 16.67 -5.97 -24.88
N TYR A 270 17.39 -5.20 -24.04
CA TYR A 270 16.82 -4.57 -22.85
C TYR A 270 15.65 -3.63 -23.16
N ARG A 271 15.72 -2.89 -24.28
CA ARG A 271 14.65 -2.00 -24.72
C ARG A 271 13.38 -2.74 -25.13
N GLY A 272 13.50 -3.98 -25.61
CA GLY A 272 12.35 -4.80 -26.00
C GLY A 272 11.43 -4.14 -27.02
N GLY A 273 11.98 -3.27 -27.89
CA GLY A 273 11.21 -2.45 -28.84
C GLY A 273 10.66 -1.13 -28.29
N ASN A 274 10.75 -0.87 -26.99
CA ASN A 274 10.42 0.43 -26.41
C ASN A 274 11.58 1.42 -26.58
N TYR A 275 11.45 2.34 -27.54
CA TYR A 275 12.50 3.30 -27.86
C TYR A 275 12.72 4.36 -26.77
N GLU A 276 11.76 4.59 -25.88
CA GLU A 276 11.88 5.50 -24.75
C GLU A 276 12.72 4.90 -23.61
N LYS A 277 12.74 3.56 -23.49
CA LYS A 277 13.63 2.88 -22.55
C LYS A 277 15.08 3.12 -22.99
N LYS A 278 15.88 3.74 -22.13
CA LYS A 278 17.30 4.05 -22.35
C LYS A 278 18.07 3.80 -21.07
N LEU A 279 19.38 3.57 -21.22
CA LEU A 279 20.29 3.57 -20.07
C LEU A 279 20.51 5.02 -19.64
N ASP A 280 20.43 5.28 -18.34
CA ASP A 280 20.71 6.59 -17.77
C ASP A 280 22.21 6.92 -17.94
N TYR A 281 23.07 5.94 -17.70
CA TYR A 281 24.51 6.00 -18.00
C TYR A 281 25.12 4.58 -18.01
N VAL A 282 26.39 4.51 -18.43
CA VAL A 282 27.22 3.30 -18.40
C VAL A 282 28.38 3.50 -17.43
N LEU A 283 28.53 2.59 -16.48
CA LEU A 283 29.71 2.51 -15.61
C LEU A 283 30.75 1.59 -16.23
N LEU A 284 32.00 2.06 -16.23
CA LEU A 284 33.14 1.27 -16.66
C LEU A 284 33.86 0.72 -15.43
N LEU A 285 34.21 -0.57 -15.48
CA LEU A 285 34.98 -1.28 -14.47
C LEU A 285 36.16 -2.03 -15.09
N GLY A 286 37.08 -2.47 -14.23
CA GLY A 286 38.22 -3.26 -14.64
C GLY A 286 39.36 -2.44 -15.26
N ALA A 287 40.30 -3.13 -15.89
CA ALA A 287 41.51 -2.53 -16.44
C ALA A 287 41.25 -1.73 -17.72
N GLY A 288 40.16 -2.01 -18.44
CA GLY A 288 39.80 -1.22 -19.64
C GLY A 288 39.40 0.22 -19.36
N CYS A 289 39.09 0.57 -18.11
CA CYS A 289 38.88 1.97 -17.71
C CYS A 289 40.11 2.86 -17.93
N GLU A 290 41.30 2.27 -17.96
CA GLU A 290 42.56 2.99 -18.14
C GLU A 290 42.79 3.38 -19.61
N VAL A 291 42.05 2.79 -20.55
CA VAL A 291 42.25 3.03 -21.99
C VAL A 291 41.82 4.43 -22.37
N TYR A 292 42.75 5.22 -22.90
CA TYR A 292 42.48 6.60 -23.28
C TYR A 292 41.36 6.69 -24.32
N GLY A 293 40.29 7.41 -23.97
CA GLY A 293 39.15 7.66 -24.85
C GLY A 293 37.97 6.70 -24.68
N ILE A 294 38.07 5.68 -23.82
CA ILE A 294 37.03 4.65 -23.66
C ILE A 294 35.64 5.22 -23.29
N GLU A 295 35.57 6.19 -22.39
CA GLU A 295 34.30 6.83 -22.00
C GLU A 295 33.61 7.50 -23.19
N LYS A 296 34.35 8.32 -23.94
CA LYS A 296 33.82 8.99 -25.14
C LYS A 296 33.42 7.98 -26.21
N TYR A 297 34.18 6.90 -26.34
CA TYR A 297 33.90 5.83 -27.30
C TYR A 297 32.59 5.10 -27.00
N VAL A 298 32.38 4.71 -25.73
CA VAL A 298 31.15 4.07 -25.27
C VAL A 298 29.96 5.04 -25.42
N LYS A 299 30.14 6.31 -25.06
CA LYS A 299 29.12 7.34 -25.25
C LYS A 299 28.71 7.50 -26.71
N GLN A 300 29.66 7.54 -27.64
CA GLN A 300 29.36 7.62 -29.08
C GLN A 300 28.61 6.38 -29.59
N SER A 301 28.91 5.20 -29.05
CA SER A 301 28.26 3.94 -29.46
C SER A 301 26.83 3.78 -28.95
N ILE A 302 26.57 4.12 -27.68
CA ILE A 302 25.29 3.84 -27.01
C ILE A 302 24.40 5.09 -26.86
N GLY A 303 25.00 6.28 -26.94
CA GLY A 303 24.30 7.56 -26.72
C GLY A 303 24.04 7.89 -25.25
N ALA A 304 24.44 7.03 -24.32
CA ALA A 304 24.39 7.27 -22.87
C ALA A 304 25.74 7.77 -22.36
N GLU A 305 25.76 8.63 -21.34
CA GLU A 305 27.01 9.04 -20.70
C GLU A 305 27.75 7.82 -20.16
N ALA A 306 29.08 7.76 -20.33
CA ALA A 306 29.90 6.70 -19.78
C ALA A 306 30.90 7.28 -18.78
N LYS A 307 31.11 6.57 -17.66
CA LYS A 307 31.94 7.04 -16.55
C LYS A 307 32.75 5.88 -15.99
N ALA A 308 34.07 6.05 -15.88
CA ALA A 308 34.89 5.17 -15.06
C ALA A 308 34.47 5.32 -13.59
N PHE A 309 34.08 4.22 -12.98
CA PHE A 309 33.83 4.18 -11.55
C PHE A 309 35.17 4.36 -10.84
N ASN A 310 35.34 5.31 -9.91
CA ASN A 310 36.66 5.56 -9.30
C ASN A 310 36.63 5.77 -7.78
N SER A 311 35.46 6.09 -7.20
CA SER A 311 35.35 6.41 -5.77
C SER A 311 34.32 5.53 -5.07
N MET A 312 34.61 5.15 -3.82
CA MET A 312 33.62 4.51 -2.94
C MET A 312 32.48 5.46 -2.59
N GLU A 313 32.73 6.78 -2.58
CA GLU A 313 31.72 7.81 -2.30
C GLU A 313 30.60 7.80 -3.35
N ASP A 314 30.93 7.47 -4.60
CA ASP A 314 29.96 7.36 -5.69
C ASP A 314 28.95 6.23 -5.47
N LEU A 315 29.25 5.25 -4.61
CA LEU A 315 28.36 4.11 -4.33
C LEU A 315 27.30 4.40 -3.26
N TYR A 316 27.44 5.49 -2.50
CA TYR A 316 26.58 5.80 -1.35
C TYR A 316 26.45 4.64 -0.34
N LEU A 317 27.51 3.82 -0.21
CA LEU A 317 27.55 2.72 0.75
C LEU A 317 28.10 3.23 2.09
N ASN A 318 27.44 2.84 3.18
CA ASN A 318 27.96 3.02 4.54
C ASN A 318 29.06 1.98 4.83
N MET A 319 30.18 2.10 4.10
CA MET A 319 31.31 1.18 4.22
C MET A 319 32.63 1.94 4.38
N GLU A 320 33.35 1.64 5.45
CA GLU A 320 34.73 2.11 5.65
C GLU A 320 35.71 1.28 4.81
N VAL A 321 36.64 1.94 4.11
CA VAL A 321 37.70 1.28 3.34
C VAL A 321 39.08 1.79 3.74
N PRO A 322 40.15 0.97 3.65
CA PRO A 322 41.50 1.44 3.96
C PRO A 322 42.03 2.38 2.88
N TYR A 323 43.02 3.20 3.23
CA TYR A 323 43.69 4.10 2.29
C TYR A 323 44.24 3.36 1.06
N GLY A 324 44.12 3.97 -0.11
CA GLY A 324 44.56 3.40 -1.40
C GLY A 324 43.68 2.29 -1.95
N PHE A 325 42.55 1.96 -1.30
CA PHE A 325 41.59 0.99 -1.82
C PHE A 325 40.92 1.55 -3.08
N ASP A 326 41.19 0.90 -4.21
CA ASP A 326 40.63 1.26 -5.50
C ASP A 326 39.45 0.35 -5.84
N PRO A 327 38.20 0.82 -5.69
CA PRO A 327 37.04 -0.05 -5.77
C PRO A 327 36.82 -0.59 -7.19
N ARG A 328 37.40 0.02 -8.24
CA ARG A 328 37.37 -0.50 -9.63
C ARG A 328 37.77 -1.94 -9.76
N PHE A 329 38.82 -2.31 -9.05
CA PHE A 329 39.39 -3.66 -9.15
C PHE A 329 38.72 -4.62 -8.18
N TYR A 330 38.10 -4.13 -7.11
CA TYR A 330 37.56 -4.95 -6.03
C TYR A 330 36.03 -5.02 -5.98
N SER A 331 35.28 -4.37 -6.89
CA SER A 331 33.81 -4.39 -6.92
C SER A 331 33.20 -5.79 -6.81
N ASN A 332 33.76 -6.76 -7.55
CA ASN A 332 33.34 -8.16 -7.45
C ASN A 332 33.46 -8.69 -6.02
N CYS A 333 34.61 -8.47 -5.39
CA CYS A 333 34.85 -8.90 -4.02
C CYS A 333 33.94 -8.15 -3.03
N LEU A 334 33.77 -6.84 -3.23
CA LEU A 334 32.96 -5.93 -2.41
C LEU A 334 31.50 -6.41 -2.35
N GLY A 335 30.95 -6.82 -3.50
CA GLY A 335 29.61 -7.38 -3.60
C GLY A 335 29.39 -8.61 -2.73
N MET A 336 30.43 -9.39 -2.41
CA MET A 336 30.32 -10.53 -1.50
C MET A 336 30.25 -10.12 -0.02
N LEU A 337 30.85 -8.99 0.36
CA LEU A 337 30.71 -8.47 1.73
C LEU A 337 29.30 -7.93 1.98
N LEU A 338 28.66 -7.41 0.93
CA LEU A 338 27.28 -6.91 0.93
C LEU A 338 26.23 -8.01 0.78
N ARG A 339 26.65 -9.27 0.60
CA ARG A 339 25.73 -10.38 0.34
C ARG A 339 24.83 -10.64 1.56
N ASP A 340 23.52 -10.75 1.32
CA ASP A 340 22.60 -11.30 2.31
C ASP A 340 22.98 -12.76 2.62
N LYS A 341 23.45 -13.00 3.84
CA LYS A 341 23.89 -14.32 4.31
C LYS A 341 22.76 -15.35 4.35
N THR A 342 21.51 -14.90 4.37
CA THR A 342 20.32 -15.74 4.55
C THR A 342 19.57 -16.06 3.27
N HIS A 343 19.56 -15.16 2.28
CA HIS A 343 18.75 -15.33 1.05
C HIS A 343 19.49 -15.05 -0.27
N GLY A 344 20.78 -14.68 -0.21
CA GLY A 344 21.55 -14.47 -1.43
C GLY A 344 21.78 -15.78 -2.19
N LEU A 345 21.97 -15.67 -3.50
CA LEU A 345 22.40 -16.76 -4.37
C LEU A 345 23.62 -17.49 -3.79
N ASN A 346 23.59 -18.83 -3.76
CA ASN A 346 24.68 -19.67 -3.32
C ASN A 346 24.80 -20.95 -4.16
N LEU A 347 25.82 -21.00 -5.00
CA LEU A 347 26.15 -22.17 -5.81
C LEU A 347 26.99 -23.21 -5.06
N LEU A 348 27.12 -23.07 -3.73
CA LEU A 348 27.76 -24.08 -2.89
C LEU A 348 27.06 -25.44 -3.02
N PRO A 349 27.76 -26.59 -2.96
CA PRO A 349 27.12 -27.89 -2.99
C PRO A 349 26.05 -28.07 -1.90
N ASP A 350 24.95 -28.76 -2.22
CA ASP A 350 23.78 -28.83 -1.33
C ASP A 350 24.09 -29.49 0.02
N ASN A 351 25.01 -30.47 0.06
CA ASN A 351 25.49 -31.09 1.30
C ASN A 351 26.29 -30.14 2.20
N MET A 352 26.74 -29.00 1.67
CA MET A 352 27.46 -27.94 2.39
C MET A 352 26.58 -26.73 2.70
N LYS A 353 25.42 -26.58 2.04
CA LYS A 353 24.43 -25.56 2.40
C LYS A 353 23.83 -25.94 3.77
N LYS A 354 23.96 -25.07 4.77
CA LYS A 354 23.13 -25.19 5.98
C LYS A 354 21.68 -25.03 5.52
N SER A 355 20.83 -26.05 5.77
CA SER A 355 19.39 -26.10 5.47
C SER A 355 18.79 -24.70 5.27
N LYS A 356 18.38 -24.39 4.02
CA LYS A 356 17.85 -23.10 3.57
C LYS A 356 17.03 -22.41 4.68
N SER A 357 17.56 -21.33 5.26
CA SER A 357 16.85 -20.49 6.25
C SER A 357 15.69 -19.69 5.66
N HIS A 358 15.41 -19.85 4.35
CA HIS A 358 14.25 -19.28 3.65
C HIS A 358 12.90 -19.57 4.34
N MET A 359 12.84 -20.63 5.15
CA MET A 359 11.66 -20.98 5.93
C MET A 359 11.26 -19.89 6.96
N GLU A 360 12.19 -19.05 7.44
CA GLU A 360 11.86 -18.00 8.41
C GLU A 360 11.30 -16.72 7.76
N ILE A 361 11.81 -16.29 6.59
CA ILE A 361 11.24 -15.14 5.87
C ILE A 361 9.92 -15.51 5.20
N SER A 362 9.79 -16.71 4.63
CA SER A 362 8.47 -17.20 4.17
C SER A 362 7.46 -17.16 5.32
N LYS A 363 7.85 -17.59 6.53
CA LYS A 363 6.99 -17.48 7.72
C LYS A 363 6.74 -16.03 8.15
N LYS A 364 7.72 -15.12 8.10
CA LYS A 364 7.52 -13.70 8.47
C LYS A 364 6.67 -12.93 7.46
N ILE A 365 6.91 -13.14 6.16
CA ILE A 365 6.13 -12.55 5.07
C ILE A 365 4.72 -13.17 5.03
N ALA A 366 4.58 -14.49 5.22
CA ALA A 366 3.28 -15.13 5.35
C ALA A 366 2.52 -14.66 6.59
N LYS A 367 3.19 -14.52 7.75
CA LYS A 367 2.58 -13.93 8.96
C LYS A 367 2.13 -12.49 8.73
N ALA A 368 2.95 -11.66 8.08
CA ALA A 368 2.58 -10.29 7.74
C ALA A 368 1.35 -10.28 6.82
N ALA A 369 1.31 -11.15 5.80
CA ALA A 369 0.17 -11.27 4.89
C ALA A 369 -1.11 -11.75 5.60
N ILE A 370 -1.01 -12.70 6.52
CA ILE A 370 -2.15 -13.17 7.35
C ILE A 370 -2.67 -12.04 8.24
N ILE A 371 -1.78 -11.26 8.86
CA ILE A 371 -2.18 -10.11 9.69
C ILE A 371 -2.89 -9.05 8.84
N THR A 372 -2.37 -8.73 7.65
CA THR A 372 -3.03 -7.79 6.73
C THR A 372 -4.41 -8.30 6.29
N ALA A 373 -4.54 -9.60 5.98
CA ALA A 373 -5.83 -10.19 5.63
C ALA A 373 -6.83 -10.12 6.80
N LEU A 374 -6.39 -10.42 8.03
CA LEU A 374 -7.22 -10.30 9.23
C LEU A 374 -7.66 -8.85 9.50
N LEU A 375 -6.79 -7.86 9.25
CA LEU A 375 -7.14 -6.45 9.37
C LEU A 375 -8.20 -6.03 8.35
N VAL A 376 -8.12 -6.53 7.12
CA VAL A 376 -9.14 -6.29 6.08
C VAL A 376 -10.47 -6.95 6.45
N VAL A 377 -10.45 -8.19 6.94
CA VAL A 377 -11.67 -8.86 7.42
C VAL A 377 -12.28 -8.12 8.61
N PHE A 378 -11.45 -7.67 9.55
CA PHE A 378 -11.91 -6.88 10.70
C PHE A 378 -12.51 -5.55 10.27
N ALA A 379 -11.87 -4.81 9.36
CA ALA A 379 -12.42 -3.56 8.82
C ALA A 379 -13.79 -3.78 8.15
N ASN A 380 -13.93 -4.85 7.35
CA ASN A 380 -15.21 -5.22 6.74
C ASN A 380 -16.26 -5.62 7.79
N ALA A 381 -15.87 -6.35 8.85
CA ALA A 381 -16.78 -6.70 9.94
C ALA A 381 -17.26 -5.46 10.72
N VAL A 382 -16.40 -4.46 10.93
CA VAL A 382 -16.77 -3.17 11.55
C VAL A 382 -17.76 -2.42 10.65
N ILE A 383 -17.47 -2.32 9.34
CA ILE A 383 -18.38 -1.70 8.37
C ILE A 383 -19.74 -2.41 8.37
N PHE A 384 -19.75 -3.74 8.37
CA PHE A 384 -20.97 -4.55 8.42
C PHE A 384 -21.75 -4.36 9.75
N GLY A 385 -21.04 -4.31 10.89
CA GLY A 385 -21.64 -4.03 12.18
C GLY A 385 -22.29 -2.64 12.23
N TYR A 386 -21.61 -1.63 11.69
CA TYR A 386 -22.16 -0.28 11.57
C TYR A 386 -23.39 -0.24 10.65
N TYR A 387 -23.34 -0.94 9.51
CA TYR A 387 -24.49 -1.09 8.62
C TYR A 387 -25.69 -1.73 9.32
N MET A 388 -25.48 -2.80 10.09
CA MET A 388 -26.54 -3.48 10.85
C MET A 388 -27.12 -2.58 11.95
N TYR A 389 -26.27 -1.80 12.63
CA TYR A 389 -26.70 -0.81 13.62
C TYR A 389 -27.62 0.25 12.99
N VAL A 390 -27.20 0.86 11.87
CA VAL A 390 -28.00 1.86 11.13
C VAL A 390 -29.32 1.25 10.64
N LYS A 391 -29.28 0.01 10.13
CA LYS A 391 -30.48 -0.71 9.67
C LYS A 391 -31.50 -0.92 10.80
N ASN A 392 -31.05 -1.26 12.00
CA ASN A 392 -31.92 -1.41 13.16
C ASN A 392 -32.55 -0.09 13.60
N ILE A 393 -31.77 1.01 13.59
CA ILE A 393 -32.30 2.36 13.87
C ILE A 393 -33.35 2.74 12.84
N ASN A 394 -33.11 2.51 11.55
CA ASN A 394 -34.07 2.82 10.49
C ASN A 394 -35.37 2.04 10.69
N LYS A 395 -35.30 0.75 11.07
CA LYS A 395 -36.50 -0.05 11.35
C LYS A 395 -37.29 0.46 12.56
N ASP A 396 -36.62 0.97 13.59
CA ASP A 396 -37.28 1.58 14.75
C ASP A 396 -37.93 2.94 14.40
N LEU A 397 -37.25 3.75 13.59
CA LEU A 397 -37.79 4.99 13.05
C LEU A 397 -39.02 4.76 12.17
N GLU A 398 -39.00 3.77 11.28
CA GLU A 398 -40.14 3.39 10.46
C GLU A 398 -41.35 2.98 11.31
N LYS A 399 -41.12 2.19 12.37
CA LYS A 399 -42.20 1.82 13.33
C LYS A 399 -42.77 3.04 14.04
N LYS A 400 -41.93 3.97 14.50
CA LYS A 400 -42.36 5.22 15.16
C LYS A 400 -43.13 6.14 14.22
N ILE A 401 -42.72 6.21 12.94
CA ILE A 401 -43.44 6.97 11.91
C ILE A 401 -44.82 6.33 11.66
N ALA A 402 -44.88 5.00 11.51
CA ALA A 402 -46.12 4.27 11.29
C ALA A 402 -47.10 4.43 12.48
N SER A 403 -46.64 4.27 13.71
CA SER A 403 -47.48 4.42 14.92
C SER A 403 -48.01 5.84 15.10
N LYS A 404 -47.23 6.86 14.71
CA LYS A 404 -47.68 8.26 14.77
C LYS A 404 -48.63 8.62 13.64
N SER A 405 -48.65 7.89 12.53
CA SER A 405 -49.59 8.12 11.43
C SER A 405 -51.05 7.78 11.82
N GLU A 406 -51.26 6.72 12.60
CA GLU A 406 -52.58 6.33 13.14
C GLU A 406 -53.09 7.39 14.13
N VAL A 407 -52.23 7.83 15.05
CA VAL A 407 -52.56 8.90 16.02
C VAL A 407 -52.87 10.22 15.31
N GLN A 408 -52.16 10.55 14.23
CA GLN A 408 -52.46 11.73 13.41
C GLN A 408 -53.84 11.62 12.74
N LYS A 409 -54.19 10.45 12.17
CA LYS A 409 -55.52 10.22 11.59
C LYS A 409 -56.63 10.34 12.62
N GLU A 410 -56.44 9.76 13.81
CA GLU A 410 -57.44 9.82 14.88
C GLU A 410 -57.59 11.23 15.47
N ASN A 411 -56.49 11.97 15.63
CA ASN A 411 -56.56 13.38 16.05
C ASN A 411 -57.32 14.24 15.06
N ILE A 412 -57.16 14.01 13.74
CA ILE A 412 -57.94 14.71 12.71
C ILE A 412 -59.44 14.37 12.85
N ARG A 413 -59.78 13.10 13.09
CA ARG A 413 -61.16 12.66 13.30
C ARG A 413 -61.79 13.31 14.54
N LEU A 414 -61.12 13.22 15.68
CA LEU A 414 -61.58 13.78 16.96
C LEU A 414 -61.73 15.31 16.89
N THR A 415 -60.85 16.00 16.17
CA THR A 415 -60.97 17.45 15.96
C THR A 415 -62.23 17.81 15.17
N LYS A 416 -62.61 16.96 14.19
CA LYS A 416 -63.84 17.13 13.41
C LYS A 416 -65.08 16.89 14.28
N GLU A 417 -65.13 15.79 15.02
CA GLU A 417 -66.25 15.49 15.95
C GLU A 417 -66.42 16.60 17.00
N LYS A 418 -65.33 17.08 17.60
CA LYS A 418 -65.37 18.17 18.60
C LYS A 418 -66.00 19.44 18.03
N ARG A 419 -65.73 19.76 16.76
CA ARG A 419 -66.35 20.92 16.07
C ARG A 419 -67.85 20.73 15.87
N GLU A 420 -68.29 19.51 15.57
CA GLU A 420 -69.72 19.18 15.43
C GLU A 420 -70.47 19.30 16.76
N TYR A 421 -69.87 18.82 17.86
CA TYR A 421 -70.45 18.98 19.21
C TYR A 421 -70.56 20.44 19.65
N ALA A 422 -69.55 21.27 19.36
CA ALA A 422 -69.61 22.70 19.66
C ALA A 422 -70.82 23.37 18.99
N ASN A 423 -71.08 23.06 17.72
CA ASN A 423 -72.25 23.57 17.00
C ASN A 423 -73.59 23.11 17.61
N TYR A 424 -73.65 21.92 18.22
CA TYR A 424 -74.84 21.43 18.92
C TYR A 424 -75.07 22.17 20.23
N ILE A 425 -74.01 22.43 20.99
CA ILE A 425 -74.09 23.17 22.26
C ILE A 425 -74.60 24.58 22.00
N ASP A 426 -74.07 25.29 21.00
CA ASP A 426 -74.54 26.63 20.62
C ASP A 426 -76.05 26.65 20.30
N LYS A 427 -76.58 25.59 19.68
CA LYS A 427 -78.02 25.44 19.42
C LYS A 427 -78.84 25.24 20.70
N VAL A 428 -78.33 24.49 21.67
CA VAL A 428 -79.04 24.21 22.93
C VAL A 428 -79.07 25.46 23.82
N ASP A 429 -77.99 26.24 23.85
CA ASP A 429 -77.93 27.49 24.63
C ASP A 429 -78.93 28.52 24.10
N LEU A 430 -79.11 28.61 22.78
CA LEU A 430 -80.14 29.44 22.16
C LEU A 430 -81.56 29.04 22.57
N LEU A 431 -81.82 27.75 22.74
CA LEU A 431 -83.14 27.25 23.13
C LEU A 431 -83.41 27.45 24.63
N THR A 432 -82.38 27.33 25.47
CA THR A 432 -82.50 27.38 26.93
C THR A 432 -82.79 28.80 27.43
N ASN A 433 -82.12 29.81 26.86
CA ASN A 433 -82.36 31.22 27.20
C ASN A 433 -83.78 31.72 26.89
N SER A 434 -84.52 31.04 26.00
CA SER A 434 -85.90 31.45 25.65
C SER A 434 -86.96 31.08 26.68
N LYS A 435 -86.66 30.19 27.65
CA LYS A 435 -87.67 29.54 28.51
C LYS A 435 -87.78 30.13 29.93
N GLU A 436 -86.84 30.98 30.34
CA GLU A 436 -86.63 31.33 31.76
C GLU A 436 -87.33 32.62 32.23
N ILE A 437 -88.15 33.29 31.41
CA ILE A 437 -88.73 34.60 31.75
C ILE A 437 -90.25 34.55 32.02
N LEU A 438 -90.64 34.10 33.22
CA LEU A 438 -91.91 34.40 33.91
C LEU A 438 -91.54 34.64 35.39
N SER A 439 -91.53 35.90 35.85
CA SER A 439 -90.94 36.25 37.16
C SER A 439 -91.66 35.60 38.36
N GLU A 440 -90.86 35.11 39.31
CA GLU A 440 -91.27 34.40 40.53
C GLU A 440 -92.32 35.17 41.36
N LYS A 441 -92.25 36.51 41.33
CA LYS A 441 -93.21 37.45 41.93
C LYS A 441 -94.67 37.18 41.52
N VAL A 442 -94.92 36.78 40.26
CA VAL A 442 -96.29 36.48 39.82
C VAL A 442 -96.73 35.09 40.24
N TYR A 443 -95.81 34.12 40.20
CA TYR A 443 -96.11 32.74 40.59
C TYR A 443 -96.53 32.65 42.07
N ASN A 444 -95.86 33.42 42.94
CA ASN A 444 -96.11 33.39 44.39
C ASN A 444 -97.42 34.07 44.80
N LEU A 445 -98.03 34.91 43.96
CA LEU A 445 -99.30 35.57 44.28
C LEU A 445 -100.44 34.56 44.52
N LYS A 446 -100.35 33.35 43.93
CA LYS A 446 -101.32 32.27 44.16
C LYS A 446 -101.49 31.93 45.64
N ASN A 447 -100.45 32.14 46.45
CA ASN A 447 -100.43 31.82 47.88
C ASN A 447 -101.06 32.93 48.74
N SER A 448 -101.34 34.11 48.16
CA SER A 448 -101.83 35.29 48.87
C SER A 448 -103.20 35.71 48.35
N LYS A 449 -104.13 34.76 48.23
CA LYS A 449 -105.51 35.01 47.84
C LYS A 449 -106.54 34.27 48.71
N PRO A 450 -107.76 34.80 48.87
CA PRO A 450 -108.90 34.02 49.36
C PRO A 450 -109.16 32.78 48.49
N GLU A 451 -109.69 31.71 49.10
CA GLU A 451 -109.87 30.42 48.42
C GLU A 451 -110.77 30.51 47.18
N ASP A 452 -111.83 31.33 47.25
CA ASP A 452 -112.84 31.51 46.21
C ASP A 452 -112.43 32.48 45.08
N VAL A 453 -111.32 33.20 45.22
CA VAL A 453 -110.78 34.06 44.15
C VAL A 453 -110.00 33.22 43.15
N THR A 454 -110.31 33.29 41.87
CA THR A 454 -109.58 32.55 40.81
C THR A 454 -108.91 33.51 39.84
N PHE A 455 -107.59 33.35 39.64
CA PHE A 455 -106.85 34.07 38.61
C PHE A 455 -107.05 33.41 37.25
N GLN A 456 -107.35 34.21 36.24
CA GLN A 456 -107.70 33.73 34.90
C GLN A 456 -106.54 33.87 33.91
N SER A 457 -105.80 34.97 33.99
CA SER A 457 -104.72 35.25 33.05
C SER A 457 -103.72 36.23 33.66
N VAL A 458 -102.48 36.16 33.15
CA VAL A 458 -101.39 37.09 33.46
C VAL A 458 -100.88 37.63 32.13
N VAL A 459 -100.75 38.95 32.02
CA VAL A 459 -100.11 39.61 30.88
C VAL A 459 -98.96 40.47 31.38
N CYS A 460 -97.76 40.27 30.83
CA CYS A 460 -96.57 41.07 31.12
C CYS A 460 -96.30 42.02 29.96
N ASN A 461 -96.42 43.32 30.21
CA ASN A 461 -96.10 44.35 29.21
C ASN A 461 -94.74 44.99 29.50
N GLY A 462 -93.74 44.14 29.78
CA GLY A 462 -92.34 44.53 29.99
C GLY A 462 -92.03 45.16 31.36
N VAL A 463 -92.94 45.96 31.92
CA VAL A 463 -92.73 46.67 33.20
C VAL A 463 -93.87 46.48 34.21
N GLU A 464 -95.08 46.12 33.77
CA GLU A 464 -96.19 45.83 34.67
C GLU A 464 -96.82 44.46 34.35
N TYR A 465 -97.15 43.72 35.40
CA TYR A 465 -97.93 42.48 35.33
C TYR A 465 -99.38 42.79 35.69
N THR A 466 -100.29 42.47 34.78
CA THR A 466 -101.73 42.64 34.98
C THR A 466 -102.38 41.27 35.07
N ILE A 467 -103.08 41.01 36.17
CA ILE A 467 -103.69 39.71 36.48
C ILE A 467 -105.20 39.88 36.62
N SER A 468 -105.97 39.21 35.77
CA SER A 468 -107.43 39.23 35.85
C SER A 468 -107.94 38.12 36.77
N ALA A 469 -108.86 38.46 37.67
CA ALA A 469 -109.39 37.59 38.70
C ALA A 469 -110.92 37.64 38.78
N VAL A 470 -111.53 36.57 39.31
CA VAL A 470 -112.98 36.48 39.52
C VAL A 470 -113.32 35.83 40.86
N THR A 471 -114.41 36.25 41.48
CA THR A 471 -115.02 35.61 42.67
C THR A 471 -116.55 35.75 42.64
N ALA A 472 -117.27 34.82 43.27
CA ALA A 472 -118.72 34.93 43.48
C ALA A 472 -119.09 35.87 44.64
N ASN A 473 -118.17 36.17 45.57
CA ASN A 473 -118.46 36.97 46.76
C ASN A 473 -117.65 38.28 46.78
N TYR A 474 -118.36 39.42 46.89
CA TYR A 474 -117.72 40.74 46.93
C TYR A 474 -116.80 40.93 48.14
N GLU A 475 -117.15 40.31 49.28
CA GLU A 475 -116.36 40.41 50.51
C GLU A 475 -114.94 39.84 50.31
N SER A 476 -114.80 38.83 49.46
CA SER A 476 -113.51 38.22 49.11
C SER A 476 -112.59 39.19 48.35
N ILE A 477 -113.14 40.17 47.63
CA ILE A 477 -112.32 41.22 46.99
C ILE A 477 -111.75 42.17 48.06
N SER A 478 -112.55 42.48 49.07
CA SER A 478 -112.09 43.30 50.21
C SER A 478 -111.04 42.55 51.03
N ALA A 479 -111.24 41.26 51.27
CA ALA A 479 -110.26 40.39 51.94
C ALA A 479 -108.96 40.29 51.13
N MET A 480 -109.05 40.09 49.80
CA MET A 480 -107.90 40.09 48.90
C MET A 480 -107.13 41.41 48.98
N THR A 481 -107.83 42.55 48.99
CA THR A 481 -107.21 43.87 49.12
C THR A 481 -106.44 43.99 50.44
N ALA A 482 -107.04 43.53 51.55
CA ALA A 482 -106.37 43.53 52.85
C ALA A 482 -105.14 42.62 52.87
N MET A 483 -105.24 41.40 52.31
CA MET A 483 -104.11 40.46 52.22
C MET A 483 -102.94 41.05 51.41
N LEU A 484 -103.23 41.70 50.28
CA LEU A 484 -102.20 42.36 49.48
C LEU A 484 -101.56 43.53 50.22
N GLN A 485 -102.35 44.33 50.95
CA GLN A 485 -101.84 45.47 51.74
C GLN A 485 -101.03 45.07 52.98
N MET A 486 -101.30 43.88 53.53
CA MET A 486 -100.56 43.33 54.67
C MET A 486 -99.32 42.55 54.24
N SER A 487 -99.19 42.19 52.96
CA SER A 487 -98.00 41.55 52.41
C SER A 487 -96.90 42.58 52.17
N ASP A 488 -95.70 42.34 52.69
CA ASP A 488 -94.53 43.18 52.42
C ASP A 488 -94.16 43.22 50.91
N GLU A 489 -94.43 42.14 50.18
CA GLU A 489 -94.09 42.02 48.76
C GLU A 489 -95.12 42.65 47.82
N TYR A 490 -96.42 42.57 48.16
CA TYR A 490 -97.51 43.02 47.31
C TYR A 490 -98.22 44.30 47.79
N ARG A 491 -97.69 44.96 48.82
CA ARG A 491 -98.31 46.13 49.47
C ARG A 491 -98.76 47.25 48.54
N ASN A 492 -98.03 47.44 47.45
CA ASN A 492 -98.26 48.49 46.46
C ASN A 492 -99.19 48.06 45.31
N CYS A 493 -99.66 46.81 45.29
CA CYS A 493 -100.59 46.31 44.30
C CYS A 493 -101.94 47.00 44.45
N LYS A 494 -102.59 47.28 43.32
CA LYS A 494 -103.91 47.90 43.31
C LYS A 494 -104.91 46.96 42.66
N ILE A 495 -106.03 46.75 43.34
CA ILE A 495 -107.21 46.17 42.73
C ILE A 495 -107.97 47.28 42.00
N LYS A 496 -108.26 47.03 40.72
CA LYS A 496 -109.01 47.93 39.85
C LYS A 496 -110.13 47.19 39.13
N ASP A 497 -111.05 47.97 38.57
CA ASP A 497 -112.06 47.51 37.62
C ASP A 497 -113.01 46.42 38.16
N VAL A 498 -113.41 46.54 39.44
CA VAL A 498 -114.37 45.62 40.05
C VAL A 498 -115.76 45.79 39.40
N LYS A 499 -116.26 44.74 38.76
CA LYS A 499 -117.56 44.73 38.07
C LYS A 499 -118.33 43.45 38.40
N LEU A 500 -119.62 43.57 38.70
CA LEU A 500 -120.53 42.41 38.80
C LEU A 500 -121.01 42.04 37.40
N LYS A 501 -120.72 40.82 36.96
CA LYS A 501 -121.16 40.28 35.67
C LYS A 501 -121.54 38.81 35.84
N ASP A 502 -122.76 38.46 35.43
CA ASP A 502 -123.29 37.08 35.45
C ASP A 502 -123.14 36.40 36.82
N GLN A 503 -123.59 37.10 37.88
CA GLN A 503 -123.54 36.70 39.29
C GLN A 503 -122.14 36.57 39.92
N ASN A 504 -121.07 36.87 39.20
CA ASN A 504 -119.70 36.90 39.74
C ASN A 504 -119.06 38.29 39.60
N TYR A 505 -118.22 38.65 40.54
CA TYR A 505 -117.40 39.86 40.49
C TYR A 505 -116.06 39.57 39.81
N THR A 506 -115.77 40.28 38.73
CA THR A 506 -114.44 40.28 38.09
C THR A 506 -113.69 41.54 38.49
N PHE A 507 -112.37 41.41 38.67
CA PHE A 507 -111.49 42.50 39.03
C PHE A 507 -110.07 42.22 38.55
N THR A 508 -109.24 43.27 38.50
CA THR A 508 -107.87 43.16 38.00
C THR A 508 -106.88 43.59 39.06
N ILE A 509 -105.82 42.80 39.24
CA ILE A 509 -104.70 43.09 40.14
C ILE A 509 -103.52 43.56 39.27
N VAL A 510 -103.07 44.79 39.51
CA VAL A 510 -101.91 45.34 38.80
C VAL A 510 -100.71 45.34 39.74
N ILE A 511 -99.68 44.59 39.35
CA ILE A 511 -98.37 44.52 40.01
C ILE A 511 -97.38 45.27 39.14
N ARG A 512 -96.81 46.37 39.66
CA ARG A 512 -95.71 47.04 38.98
C ARG A 512 -94.44 46.22 39.16
N GLY A 513 -93.86 45.75 38.06
CA GLY A 513 -92.50 45.23 38.02
C GLY A 513 -91.53 46.39 38.27
N GLU A 514 -90.40 46.09 38.92
CA GLU A 514 -89.36 47.06 39.27
C GLU A 514 -88.61 47.61 38.04
#